data_AF-A0A2E8TR38-F1
#
_entry.id   AF-A0A2E8TR38-F1
#
_cell.length_a   1.000
_cell.length_b   1.000
_cell.length_c   1.000
_cell.angle_alpha   90.00
_cell.angle_beta   90.00
_cell.angle_gamma   90.00
#
_symmetry.space_group_name_H-M   'P 1'
#
loop_
_entity.id
_entity.type
_entity.pdbx_description
1 polymer ?
#
loop_
_entity_poly.entity_id
_entity_poly.type
_entity_poly.pdbx_seq_one_letter_code
_entity_poly.pdbx_strand_id
1 'polypeptide(L)'
;MKAFRATGSFRSGKRDQEFTVDIVAADKDDAMERVFSNFGSRHRTPRRFVLVDSISEIDPFESTAPTVVAHFGPSDRLSRPPSKSEEE
;
A
#
# COMPACT_ATOMS: atom_id res chain seq x y z
N MET A 1 -8.82 0.55 -9.87
CA MET A 1 -7.78 0.27 -8.87
C MET A 1 -7.80 1.38 -7.84
N LYS A 2 -7.46 1.07 -6.60
CA LYS A 2 -7.44 1.98 -5.44
C LYS A 2 -6.04 1.98 -4.83
N ALA A 3 -5.72 3.02 -4.06
CA ALA A 3 -4.48 3.08 -3.30
C ALA A 3 -4.73 2.60 -1.87
N PHE A 4 -3.85 1.74 -1.37
CA PHE A 4 -3.88 1.20 -0.03
C PHE A 4 -2.54 1.43 0.64
N ARG A 5 -2.58 1.83 1.91
CA ARG A 5 -1.41 1.86 2.80
C ARG A 5 -1.46 0.64 3.69
N ALA A 6 -0.42 -0.17 3.60
CA ALA A 6 -0.21 -1.30 4.50
C ALA A 6 0.89 -0.96 5.50
N THR A 7 0.58 -1.14 6.78
CA THR A 7 1.56 -1.03 7.87
C THR A 7 1.75 -2.39 8.50
N GLY A 8 2.96 -2.65 8.96
CA GLY A 8 3.28 -3.94 9.52
C GLY A 8 4.69 -4.01 10.03
N SER A 9 5.12 -5.23 10.34
CA SER A 9 6.51 -5.57 10.60
C SER A 9 6.92 -6.81 9.84
N PHE A 10 8.20 -6.89 9.47
CA PHE A 10 8.74 -8.09 8.85
C PHE A 10 10.09 -8.46 9.45
N ARG A 11 10.38 -9.75 9.47
CA ARG A 11 11.67 -10.24 9.98
C ARG A 11 12.78 -10.01 8.97
N SER A 12 13.71 -9.13 9.30
CA SER A 12 14.94 -8.90 8.56
C SER A 12 16.11 -9.57 9.29
N GLY A 13 16.34 -10.84 8.96
CA GLY A 13 17.35 -11.69 9.60
C GLY A 13 17.06 -11.97 11.08
N LYS A 14 17.72 -11.23 11.98
CA LYS A 14 17.60 -11.41 13.44
C LYS A 14 16.70 -10.38 14.13
N ARG A 15 16.25 -9.34 13.41
CA ARG A 15 15.44 -8.25 13.96
C ARG A 15 14.14 -8.14 13.18
N ASP A 16 13.10 -7.73 13.85
CA ASP A 16 11.86 -7.33 13.20
C ASP A 16 11.94 -5.84 12.86
N GLN A 17 11.54 -5.49 11.65
CA GLN A 17 11.57 -4.14 11.11
C GLN A 17 10.16 -3.73 10.71
N GLU A 18 9.71 -2.59 11.20
CA GLU A 18 8.44 -1.98 10.81
C GLU A 18 8.50 -1.50 9.36
N PHE A 19 7.39 -1.62 8.66
CA PHE A 19 7.22 -1.15 7.30
C PHE A 19 5.93 -0.35 7.16
N THR A 20 5.97 0.62 6.25
CA THR A 20 4.79 1.29 5.71
C THR A 20 4.97 1.30 4.21
N VAL A 21 4.06 0.65 3.48
CA VAL A 21 4.13 0.53 2.04
C VAL A 21 2.80 0.93 1.43
N ASP A 22 2.86 1.82 0.44
CA ASP A 22 1.69 2.24 -0.32
C ASP A 22 1.66 1.43 -1.63
N ILE A 23 0.53 0.78 -1.87
CA ILE A 23 0.34 -0.12 -2.99
C ILE A 23 -0.97 0.19 -3.71
N VAL A 24 -0.96 -0.03 -5.01
CA VAL A 24 -2.16 0.03 -5.83
C VAL A 24 -2.77 -1.36 -5.85
N ALA A 25 -4.07 -1.52 -5.63
CA ALA A 25 -4.74 -2.83 -5.68
C ALA A 25 -6.20 -2.70 -6.13
N ALA A 26 -6.86 -3.81 -6.44
CA ALA A 26 -8.30 -3.81 -6.72
C ALA A 26 -9.13 -3.73 -5.42
N ASP A 27 -8.75 -4.54 -4.44
CA ASP A 27 -9.41 -4.71 -3.14
C ASP A 27 -8.36 -4.97 -2.02
N LYS A 28 -8.82 -5.20 -0.79
CA LYS A 28 -7.95 -5.44 0.36
C LYS A 28 -7.20 -6.77 0.29
N ASP A 29 -7.78 -7.81 -0.29
CA ASP A 29 -7.16 -9.12 -0.44
C ASP A 29 -6.04 -9.07 -1.49
N ASP A 30 -6.29 -8.43 -2.64
CA ASP A 30 -5.26 -8.15 -3.67
C ASP A 30 -4.15 -7.26 -3.10
N ALA A 31 -4.50 -6.28 -2.27
CA ALA A 31 -3.52 -5.47 -1.57
C ALA A 31 -2.60 -6.34 -0.68
N MET A 32 -3.18 -7.26 0.09
CA MET A 32 -2.42 -8.16 0.96
C MET A 32 -1.49 -9.10 0.17
N GLU A 33 -1.97 -9.70 -0.92
CA GLU A 33 -1.14 -10.54 -1.79
C GLU A 33 0.01 -9.75 -2.43
N ARG A 34 -0.22 -8.47 -2.78
CA ARG A 34 0.84 -7.57 -3.28
C ARG A 34 1.88 -7.26 -2.22
N VAL A 35 1.48 -7.05 -0.97
CA VAL A 35 2.42 -6.88 0.16
C VAL A 35 3.31 -8.11 0.27
N PHE A 36 2.72 -9.31 0.33
CA PHE A 36 3.49 -10.55 0.40
C PHE A 36 4.42 -10.76 -0.79
N SER A 37 3.98 -10.42 -2.00
CA SER A 37 4.78 -10.52 -3.22
C SER A 37 5.97 -9.54 -3.21
N ASN A 38 5.78 -8.34 -2.68
CA ASN A 38 6.84 -7.33 -2.55
C ASN A 38 7.94 -7.81 -1.59
N PHE A 39 7.55 -8.27 -0.40
CA PHE A 39 8.49 -8.79 0.60
C PHE A 39 9.14 -10.11 0.19
N GLY A 40 8.41 -10.99 -0.51
CA GLY A 40 8.96 -12.23 -1.05
C GLY A 40 10.01 -12.01 -2.13
N SER A 41 9.79 -11.07 -3.05
CA SER A 41 10.70 -10.84 -4.19
C SER A 41 11.91 -9.95 -3.82
N ARG A 42 11.68 -8.82 -3.15
CA ARG A 42 12.73 -7.83 -2.83
C ARG A 42 13.50 -8.19 -1.57
N HIS A 43 12.83 -8.74 -0.56
CA HIS A 43 13.42 -8.99 0.75
C HIS A 43 13.66 -10.47 1.05
N ARG A 44 13.20 -11.37 0.16
CA ARG A 44 13.22 -12.84 0.34
C ARG A 44 12.63 -13.28 1.68
N THR A 45 11.63 -12.54 2.15
CA THR A 45 10.96 -12.82 3.42
C THR A 45 9.83 -13.83 3.18
N PRO A 46 9.83 -14.99 3.85
CA PRO A 46 8.71 -15.92 3.74
C PRO A 46 7.46 -15.31 4.40
N ARG A 47 6.28 -15.62 3.85
CA ARG A 47 4.98 -15.04 4.25
C ARG A 47 4.73 -15.08 5.76
N ARG A 48 5.15 -16.17 6.45
CA ARG A 48 5.01 -16.35 7.90
C ARG A 48 5.76 -15.32 8.77
N PHE A 49 6.71 -14.58 8.19
CA PHE A 49 7.49 -13.56 8.87
C PHE A 49 7.12 -12.14 8.45
N VAL A 50 6.02 -11.98 7.71
CA VAL A 50 5.43 -10.68 7.38
C VAL A 50 4.16 -10.56 8.22
N LEU A 51 4.19 -9.68 9.21
CA LEU A 51 3.05 -9.33 10.04
C LEU A 51 2.45 -8.05 9.48
N VAL A 52 1.19 -8.10 9.07
CA VAL A 52 0.46 -6.92 8.58
C VAL A 52 -0.47 -6.48 9.70
N ASP A 53 -0.24 -5.29 10.24
CA ASP A 53 -1.03 -4.72 11.33
C ASP A 53 -2.30 -4.05 10.80
N SER A 54 -2.20 -3.32 9.68
CA SER A 54 -3.35 -2.67 9.08
C SER A 54 -3.22 -2.49 7.58
N ILE A 55 -4.36 -2.52 6.89
CA ILE A 55 -4.49 -2.17 5.47
C ILE A 55 -5.67 -1.21 5.33
N SER A 56 -5.35 0.04 4.98
CA SER A 56 -6.33 1.13 4.87
C SER A 56 -6.32 1.70 3.46
N GLU A 57 -7.50 1.99 2.92
CA GLU A 57 -7.64 2.73 1.66
C GLU A 57 -7.21 4.18 1.91
N ILE A 58 -6.33 4.70 1.05
CA ILE A 58 -5.82 6.07 1.14
C ILE A 58 -6.11 6.81 -0.16
N ASP A 59 -6.09 8.14 -0.10
CA ASP A 59 -6.13 8.92 -1.33
C ASP A 59 -4.78 8.80 -2.07
N PRO A 60 -4.78 8.47 -3.38
CA PRO A 60 -3.56 8.27 -4.13
C PRO A 60 -2.66 9.51 -4.22
N PHE A 61 -3.19 10.72 -3.99
CA PHE A 61 -2.42 11.97 -4.02
C PHE A 61 -1.69 12.27 -2.72
N GLU A 62 -2.06 11.63 -1.60
CA GLU A 62 -1.34 11.74 -0.32
C GLU A 62 -0.14 10.79 -0.24
N SER A 63 -0.03 9.83 -1.16
CA SER A 63 1.06 8.86 -1.19
C SER A 63 2.23 9.34 -2.03
N THR A 64 3.43 9.30 -1.46
CA THR A 64 4.69 9.58 -2.16
C THR A 64 5.29 8.35 -2.85
N ALA A 65 4.64 7.17 -2.73
CA ALA A 65 5.19 5.95 -3.27
C ALA A 65 5.20 5.96 -4.81
N PRO A 66 6.32 5.58 -5.46
CA PRO A 66 6.48 5.68 -6.91
C PRO A 66 5.47 4.82 -7.68
N THR A 67 5.06 3.67 -7.13
CA THR A 67 4.07 2.79 -7.76
C THR A 67 2.67 3.44 -7.80
N VAL A 68 2.30 4.16 -6.74
CA VAL A 68 1.01 4.87 -6.66
C VAL A 68 1.05 6.09 -7.58
N VAL A 69 2.12 6.89 -7.52
CA VAL A 69 2.30 8.07 -8.38
C VAL A 69 2.35 7.70 -9.87
N ALA A 70 3.00 6.59 -10.23
CA ALA A 70 3.04 6.13 -11.61
C ALA A 70 1.66 5.69 -12.14
N HIS A 71 0.80 5.17 -11.26
CA HIS A 71 -0.54 4.72 -11.65
C HIS A 71 -1.57 5.87 -11.69
N PHE A 72 -1.51 6.76 -10.70
CA PHE A 72 -2.49 7.85 -10.50
C PHE A 72 -1.91 9.24 -10.80
N GLY A 73 -0.82 9.32 -11.56
CA GLY A 73 -0.08 10.56 -11.83
C GLY A 73 -0.93 11.72 -12.36
N PRO A 74 -0.31 12.92 -12.54
CA PRO A 74 -1.01 14.21 -12.65
C PRO A 74 -2.10 14.31 -13.73
N SER A 75 -2.12 13.42 -14.71
CA SER A 75 -3.17 13.28 -15.71
C SER A 75 -4.54 12.85 -15.15
N ASP A 76 -4.60 12.17 -13.99
CA ASP A 76 -5.88 11.72 -13.38
C ASP A 76 -6.63 12.87 -12.66
N ARG A 77 -5.95 14.00 -12.42
CA ARG A 77 -6.50 15.17 -11.71
C ARG A 77 -7.64 15.86 -12.47
N LEU A 78 -7.77 15.64 -13.78
CA LEU A 78 -8.82 16.26 -14.60
C LEU A 78 -10.17 15.51 -14.55
N SER A 79 -10.22 14.29 -14.02
CA SER A 79 -11.44 13.44 -14.06
C SER A 79 -12.14 13.26 -12.72
N ARG A 80 -11.55 13.66 -11.59
CA ARG A 80 -12.15 13.40 -10.27
C ARG A 80 -12.83 14.66 -9.72
N PRO A 81 -14.16 14.67 -9.53
CA PRO A 81 -14.76 15.66 -8.65
C PRO A 81 -14.17 15.48 -7.24
N PRO A 82 -14.02 16.56 -6.43
CA PRO A 82 -13.55 16.43 -5.07
C PRO A 82 -14.46 15.44 -4.34
N SER A 83 -13.88 14.36 -3.81
CA SER A 83 -14.60 13.45 -2.94
C SER A 83 -15.07 14.26 -1.73
N LYS A 84 -16.38 14.52 -1.68
CA LYS A 84 -17.06 14.97 -0.47
C LYS A 84 -16.77 13.98 0.65
N SER A 85 -16.10 14.46 1.68
CA SER A 85 -16.33 13.99 3.04
C SER A 85 -17.23 15.04 3.70
N GLU A 86 -18.55 14.87 3.57
CA GLU A 86 -19.53 15.15 4.66
C GLU A 86 -19.10 14.26 5.85
N GLU A 87 -19.16 14.56 7.14
CA GLU A 87 -19.96 15.41 8.05
C GLU A 87 -19.13 15.41 9.38
N GLU A 88 -18.90 16.52 10.09
CA GLU A 88 -19.70 17.03 11.22
C GLU A 88 -19.16 18.40 11.66
#